data_AF-A0A1V9YHB6-F1
#
_entry.id   AF-A0A1V9YHB6-F1
#
_cell.length_a   1.000
_cell.length_b   1.000
_cell.length_c   1.000
_cell.angle_alpha   90.00
_cell.angle_beta   90.00
_cell.angle_gamma   90.00
#
_symmetry.space_group_name_H-M   'P 1'
#
loop_
_entity.id
_entity.type
_entity.pdbx_description
1 polymer ?
#
loop_
_entity_poly.entity_id
_entity_poly.type
_entity_poly.pdbx_seq_one_letter_code
_entity_poly.pdbx_strand_id
1 'polypeptide(L)'
;MSADELMRQVRQNAQAFWEKTFWQRCQSHCQPFDVGVMGPYKAKLRAPWLRDTNKYSTPAAKRLAVIKQAIEAWDGITESCIKSAYAKAIPKLED
;
A
#
# COMPACT_ATOMS: atom_id res chain seq x y z
N MET A 1 -36.54 -21.54 13.97
CA MET A 1 -35.08 -21.37 13.99
C MET A 1 -34.64 -21.23 15.45
N SER A 2 -33.77 -22.10 15.93
CA SER A 2 -33.29 -22.07 17.33
C SER A 2 -32.27 -20.93 17.54
N ALA A 3 -32.17 -20.39 18.75
CA ALA A 3 -31.16 -19.39 19.10
C ALA A 3 -29.73 -19.88 18.81
N ASP A 4 -29.46 -21.17 19.04
CA ASP A 4 -28.15 -21.78 18.75
C ASP A 4 -27.84 -21.79 17.25
N GLU A 5 -28.86 -21.97 16.41
CA GLU A 5 -28.73 -21.96 14.96
C GLU A 5 -28.50 -20.54 14.43
N LEU A 6 -29.14 -19.55 15.05
CA LEU A 6 -28.94 -18.14 14.78
C LEU A 6 -27.53 -17.69 15.15
N MET A 7 -27.02 -18.11 16.32
CA MET A 7 -25.66 -17.81 16.75
C MET A 7 -24.60 -18.55 15.90
N ARG A 8 -24.89 -19.76 15.43
CA ARG A 8 -24.06 -20.46 14.43
C ARG A 8 -24.00 -19.69 13.12
N GLN A 9 -25.14 -19.22 12.62
CA GLN A 9 -25.21 -18.44 11.39
C GLN A 9 -24.47 -17.11 11.51
N VAL A 10 -24.61 -16.40 12.63
CA VAL A 10 -23.89 -15.14 12.89
C VAL A 10 -22.38 -15.38 12.92
N ARG A 11 -21.91 -16.45 13.57
CA ARG A 11 -20.49 -16.82 13.58
C ARG A 11 -19.98 -17.18 12.20
N GLN A 12 -20.72 -17.97 11.43
CA GLN A 12 -20.35 -18.33 10.06
C GLN A 12 -20.32 -17.11 9.14
N ASN A 13 -21.27 -16.18 9.26
CA ASN A 13 -21.30 -14.95 8.48
C ASN A 13 -20.13 -14.02 8.86
N ALA A 14 -19.81 -13.91 10.14
CA ALA A 14 -18.65 -13.14 10.62
C ALA A 14 -17.33 -13.76 10.14
N GLN A 15 -17.22 -15.08 10.15
CA GLN A 15 -16.03 -15.80 9.70
C GLN A 15 -15.87 -15.74 8.18
N ALA A 16 -16.96 -15.88 7.41
CA ALA A 16 -16.96 -15.69 5.96
C ALA A 16 -16.63 -14.23 5.57
N PHE A 17 -17.11 -13.25 6.34
CA PHE A 17 -16.73 -11.85 6.20
C PHE A 17 -15.25 -11.65 6.50
N TRP A 18 -14.72 -12.24 7.57
CA TRP A 18 -13.30 -12.17 7.89
C TRP A 18 -12.43 -12.84 6.83
N GLU A 19 -12.77 -14.05 6.39
CA GLU A 19 -11.99 -14.77 5.39
C GLU A 19 -12.04 -14.11 4.01
N LYS A 20 -13.20 -13.64 3.54
CA LYS A 20 -13.27 -12.92 2.25
C LYS A 20 -12.57 -11.57 2.31
N THR A 21 -12.76 -10.80 3.38
CA THR A 21 -12.31 -9.40 3.43
C THR A 21 -10.87 -9.24 3.90
N PHE A 22 -10.40 -10.11 4.81
CA PHE A 22 -9.06 -10.04 5.39
C PHE A 22 -8.03 -10.75 4.51
N TRP A 23 -8.31 -11.96 3.98
CA TRP A 23 -7.34 -12.66 3.13
C TRP A 23 -7.11 -11.99 1.77
N GLN A 24 -8.13 -11.37 1.17
CA GLN A 24 -7.92 -10.57 -0.05
C GLN A 24 -7.00 -9.36 0.21
N ARG A 25 -7.02 -8.77 1.41
CA ARG A 25 -6.15 -7.66 1.78
C ARG A 25 -4.69 -8.06 2.05
N CYS A 26 -4.40 -9.35 2.19
CA CYS A 26 -3.05 -9.87 2.45
C CYS A 26 -2.24 -10.15 1.19
N GLN A 27 -2.84 -10.08 0.00
CA GLN A 27 -2.10 -10.19 -1.26
C GLN A 27 -1.50 -8.81 -1.58
N SER A 28 -0.19 -8.73 -1.85
CA SER A 28 0.50 -7.46 -2.17
C SER A 28 -0.16 -6.69 -3.32
N HIS A 29 -0.82 -7.41 -4.24
CA HIS A 29 -1.58 -6.81 -5.34
C HIS A 29 -2.87 -6.08 -4.92
N CYS A 30 -3.31 -6.24 -3.66
CA CYS A 30 -4.51 -5.62 -3.11
C CYS A 30 -4.20 -4.62 -1.98
N GLN A 31 -2.92 -4.44 -1.60
CA GLN A 31 -2.54 -3.47 -0.59
C GLN A 31 -2.55 -2.05 -1.18
N PRO A 32 -3.35 -1.10 -0.64
CA PRO A 32 -3.45 0.26 -1.19
C PRO A 32 -2.11 0.98 -1.30
N PHE A 33 -1.17 0.66 -0.41
CA PHE A 33 0.20 1.14 -0.48
C PHE A 33 0.91 0.66 -1.75
N ASP A 34 0.92 -0.65 -2.01
CA ASP A 34 1.62 -1.26 -3.13
C ASP A 34 1.00 -0.93 -4.49
N VAL A 35 -0.33 -0.94 -4.63
CA VAL A 35 -0.98 -0.62 -5.92
C VAL A 35 -1.18 0.88 -6.14
N GLY A 36 -1.38 1.67 -5.08
CA GLY A 36 -1.76 3.07 -5.21
C GLY A 36 -0.64 4.08 -4.94
N VAL A 37 0.24 3.80 -3.98
CA VAL A 37 1.29 4.75 -3.54
C VAL A 37 2.66 4.40 -4.14
N MET A 38 2.98 3.11 -4.25
CA MET A 38 4.30 2.67 -4.69
C MET A 38 4.60 3.01 -6.15
N GLY A 39 3.60 3.08 -7.04
CA GLY A 39 3.79 3.52 -8.43
C GLY A 39 4.32 4.97 -8.51
N PRO A 40 3.57 5.95 -7.97
CA PRO A 40 4.02 7.34 -7.86
C PRO A 40 5.35 7.50 -7.12
N TYR A 41 5.57 6.76 -6.04
CA TYR A 41 6.82 6.81 -5.27
C TYR A 41 8.02 6.30 -6.08
N LYS A 42 7.90 5.17 -6.78
CA LYS A 42 8.94 4.65 -7.68
C LYS A 42 9.26 5.65 -8.81
N ALA A 43 8.26 6.33 -9.35
CA ALA A 43 8.47 7.37 -10.37
C ALA A 43 9.27 8.55 -9.81
N LYS A 44 8.97 9.01 -8.59
CA LYS A 44 9.71 10.07 -7.90
C LYS A 44 11.12 9.66 -7.53
N LEU A 45 11.36 8.41 -7.15
CA LEU A 45 12.70 7.87 -6.94
C LEU A 45 13.53 7.88 -8.24
N ARG A 46 12.95 7.48 -9.38
CA ARG A 46 13.69 7.35 -10.65
C ARG A 46 14.15 8.69 -11.21
N ALA A 47 13.38 9.76 -11.02
CA ALA A 47 13.65 11.03 -11.68
C ALA A 47 14.97 11.72 -11.23
N PRO A 48 15.32 11.81 -9.93
CA PRO A 48 16.59 12.34 -9.47
C PRO A 48 17.79 11.49 -9.91
N TRP A 49 17.71 10.16 -9.88
CA TRP A 49 18.80 9.29 -10.34
C TRP A 49 19.20 9.54 -11.80
N LEU A 50 18.24 9.88 -12.66
CA LEU A 50 18.53 10.21 -14.06
C LEU A 50 19.30 11.53 -14.23
N ARG A 51 19.23 12.43 -13.24
CA ARG A 51 19.88 13.74 -13.23
C ARG A 51 21.12 13.80 -12.33
N ASP A 52 21.33 12.78 -11.50
CA ASP A 52 22.42 12.75 -10.54
C ASP A 52 23.76 12.43 -11.25
N THR A 53 24.63 13.43 -11.33
CA THR A 53 25.97 13.30 -11.91
C THR A 53 27.05 12.93 -10.87
N ASN A 54 26.66 12.76 -9.59
CA ASN A 54 27.62 12.47 -8.52
C ASN A 54 28.17 11.05 -8.62
N LYS A 55 29.48 10.90 -8.38
CA LYS A 55 30.14 9.60 -8.29
C LYS A 55 30.23 9.15 -6.84
N TYR A 56 29.40 8.18 -6.45
CA TYR A 56 29.48 7.55 -5.14
C TYR A 56 30.52 6.42 -5.16
N SER A 57 31.72 6.70 -4.62
CA SER A 57 32.87 5.78 -4.66
C SER A 57 32.84 4.70 -3.58
N THR A 58 32.15 4.91 -2.46
CA THR A 58 32.11 3.97 -1.34
C THR A 58 30.71 3.37 -1.15
N PRO A 59 30.59 2.13 -0.62
CA PRO A 59 29.30 1.54 -0.28
C PRO A 59 28.49 2.39 0.70
N ALA A 60 29.15 3.05 1.66
CA ALA A 60 28.50 3.93 2.63
C ALA A 60 27.89 5.17 1.95
N ALA A 61 28.64 5.81 1.04
CA ALA A 61 28.15 6.96 0.29
C ALA A 61 26.95 6.60 -0.60
N LYS A 62 26.98 5.43 -1.25
CA LYS A 62 25.85 4.91 -2.04
C LYS A 62 24.59 4.74 -1.20
N ARG A 63 24.71 4.11 -0.03
CA ARG A 63 23.56 3.92 0.89
C ARG A 63 23.00 5.25 1.37
N LEU A 64 23.86 6.19 1.77
CA LEU A 64 23.43 7.50 2.24
C LEU A 64 22.69 8.29 1.15
N ALA A 65 23.18 8.24 -0.10
CA ALA A 65 22.53 8.88 -1.23
C ALA A 65 21.13 8.30 -1.50
N VAL A 66 21.00 6.97 -1.49
CA VAL A 66 19.72 6.28 -1.64
C VAL A 66 18.73 6.69 -0.53
N ILE A 67 19.19 6.74 0.73
CA ILE A 67 18.34 7.13 1.86
C ILE A 67 17.85 8.57 1.72
N LYS A 68 18.75 9.51 1.40
CA LYS A 68 18.38 10.93 1.22
C LYS A 68 17.36 11.11 0.09
N GLN A 69 17.59 10.45 -1.06
CA GLN A 69 16.63 10.49 -2.16
C GLN A 69 15.30 9.82 -1.82
N ALA A 70 15.31 8.74 -1.03
CA ALA A 70 14.08 8.10 -0.58
C ALA A 70 13.23 9.05 0.28
N ILE A 71 13.86 9.80 1.19
CA ILE A 71 13.20 10.82 2.01
C ILE A 71 12.62 11.91 1.10
N GLU A 72 13.42 12.48 0.20
CA GLU A 72 12.97 13.55 -0.70
C GLU A 72 11.84 13.08 -1.63
N ALA A 73 11.92 11.86 -2.17
CA ALA A 73 10.88 11.28 -3.01
C ALA A 73 9.58 11.07 -2.22
N TRP A 74 9.68 10.74 -0.94
CA TRP A 74 8.54 10.56 -0.05
C TRP A 74 7.87 11.88 0.29
N ASP A 75 8.64 12.94 0.56
CA ASP A 75 8.11 14.30 0.79
C ASP A 75 7.32 14.81 -0.42
N GLY A 76 7.66 14.33 -1.63
CA GLY A 76 6.90 14.62 -2.84
C GLY A 76 5.56 13.87 -2.98
N ILE A 77 5.25 12.89 -2.12
CA ILE A 77 3.98 12.16 -2.14
C ILE A 77 2.90 12.97 -1.41
N THR A 78 1.83 13.31 -2.12
CA THR A 78 0.76 14.12 -1.56
C THR A 78 -0.20 13.30 -0.71
N GLU A 79 -0.79 13.93 0.30
CA GLU A 79 -1.86 13.34 1.10
C GLU A 79 -3.04 12.86 0.22
N SER A 80 -3.38 13.64 -0.82
CA SER A 80 -4.43 13.27 -1.79
C SER A 80 -4.13 11.97 -2.53
N CYS A 81 -2.86 11.69 -2.83
CA CYS A 81 -2.44 10.43 -3.45
C CYS A 81 -2.69 9.25 -2.50
N ILE A 82 -2.33 9.41 -1.23
CA ILE A 82 -2.55 8.38 -0.19
C ILE A 82 -4.05 8.16 0.00
N LYS A 83 -4.84 9.21 0.21
CA LYS A 83 -6.30 9.13 0.39
C LYS A 83 -6.96 8.42 -0.80
N SER A 84 -6.57 8.76 -2.02
CA SER A 84 -7.12 8.15 -3.24
C SER A 84 -6.76 6.67 -3.38
N ALA A 85 -5.54 6.29 -3.00
CA ALA A 85 -5.10 4.89 -2.99
C ALA A 85 -5.93 4.03 -2.03
N TYR A 86 -6.16 4.54 -0.82
CA TYR A 86 -6.97 3.85 0.19
C TYR A 86 -8.46 3.83 -0.16
N ALA A 87 -9.00 4.91 -0.72
CA ALA A 87 -10.40 4.94 -1.17
C ALA A 87 -10.70 3.86 -2.22
N LYS A 88 -9.76 3.60 -3.15
CA LYS A 88 -9.89 2.53 -4.15
C LYS A 88 -9.83 1.12 -3.56
N ALA A 89 -9.17 0.95 -2.41
CA ALA A 89 -9.04 -0.35 -1.76
C ALA A 89 -10.23 -0.69 -0.84
N ILE A 90 -11.13 0.25 -0.59
CA ILE A 90 -12.36 -0.02 0.15
C ILE A 90 -13.37 -0.66 -0.82
N PRO A 91 -13.84 -1.89 -0.56
CA PRO A 91 -14.88 -2.51 -1.37
C PRO A 91 -16.13 -1.63 -1.39
N LYS A 92 -16.67 -1.37 -2.58
CA LYS A 92 -17.97 -0.72 -2.72
C LYS A 92 -19.05 -1.79 -2.52
N LEU A 93 -20.08 -1.48 -1.74
CA LEU A 93 -21.28 -2.29 -1.71
C LEU A 93 -21.92 -2.20 -3.11
N GLU A 94 -22.18 -3.35 -3.73
CA GLU A 94 -22.94 -3.41 -4.99
C GLU A 94 -24.39 -2.96 -4.74
N ASP A 95 -24.97 -2.21 -5.69
CA ASP A 95 -26.39 -1.85 -5.70
C ASP A 95 -27.27 -3.02 -6.17
#